data_AF-A0A522WGK4-F1
#
_entry.id   AF-A0A522WGK4-F1
#
_cell.length_a   1.000
_cell.length_b   1.000
_cell.length_c   1.000
_cell.angle_alpha   90.00
_cell.angle_beta   90.00
_cell.angle_gamma   90.00
#
_symmetry.space_group_name_H-M   'P 1'
#
loop_
_entity.id
_entity.type
_entity.pdbx_description
1 polymer ?
#
loop_
_entity_poly.entity_id
_entity_poly.type
_entity_poly.pdbx_seq_one_letter_code
_entity_poly.pdbx_strand_id
1 'polypeptide(L)'
;MEIKKCGVRIIACIVFFLGAGAYAAQDKIVAIVNKDTITQSDADDYLKVVILQLSQRYTGNDLENKIKEEKEQLISRMTEDRIILQEAKKKGLAARPDKVKSRIEQLKANYGSEIEFEGSLKEKGLTVKDLEDKLNDQMIMREVIEREVRMKVVVSPEEVTKFYEKNKESLFLEPESRTLDSLYLEDESSLDKLSEDLESGVDFKEAAQRHRCAYARDTIRRDELSLAVQESVFSLSVNEVSKPIKTDKGVYIFKLLEAHQPRIKPLSEAHQGIFNYLFEEKFAARMLEWLEDLKAKAYIVVK
;
A
#
# COMPACT_ATOMS: atom_id res chain seq x y z
N MET A 1 -40.75 -28.35 -91.51
CA MET A 1 -40.24 -27.32 -90.59
C MET A 1 -41.38 -26.98 -89.64
N GLU A 2 -41.50 -27.78 -88.57
CA GLU A 2 -42.44 -27.66 -87.46
C GLU A 2 -42.16 -28.85 -86.54
N ILE A 3 -41.58 -28.66 -85.34
CA ILE A 3 -41.66 -29.65 -84.24
C ILE A 3 -41.58 -28.94 -82.87
N LYS A 4 -42.76 -28.90 -82.22
CA LYS A 4 -43.12 -29.22 -80.82
C LYS A 4 -42.53 -28.44 -79.63
N LYS A 5 -43.50 -27.89 -78.87
CA LYS A 5 -43.46 -27.59 -77.43
C LYS A 5 -43.04 -28.80 -76.59
N CYS A 6 -42.22 -28.58 -75.56
CA CYS A 6 -42.23 -29.38 -74.35
C CYS A 6 -41.93 -28.48 -73.15
N GLY A 7 -42.96 -28.22 -72.35
CA GLY A 7 -42.80 -27.56 -71.05
C GLY A 7 -42.35 -28.58 -70.02
N VAL A 8 -41.26 -28.27 -69.33
CA VAL A 8 -40.81 -29.03 -68.15
C VAL A 8 -40.90 -28.12 -66.94
N ARG A 9 -41.76 -28.52 -66.01
CA ARG A 9 -41.89 -27.97 -64.66
C ARG A 9 -40.60 -28.27 -63.89
N ILE A 10 -39.87 -27.25 -63.46
CA ILE A 10 -38.78 -27.42 -62.50
C ILE A 10 -39.33 -27.18 -61.09
N ILE A 11 -39.21 -28.24 -60.30
CA ILE A 11 -39.59 -28.40 -58.90
C ILE A 11 -38.69 -27.51 -58.03
N ALA A 12 -39.30 -26.86 -57.04
CA ALA A 12 -38.62 -26.14 -55.98
C ALA A 12 -37.79 -27.08 -55.11
N CYS A 13 -36.49 -26.81 -54.99
CA CYS A 13 -35.66 -27.25 -53.87
C CYS A 13 -35.13 -26.01 -53.15
N ILE A 14 -35.87 -25.56 -52.14
CA ILE A 14 -35.37 -24.62 -51.14
C ILE A 14 -34.33 -25.39 -50.32
N VAL A 15 -33.06 -25.19 -50.66
CA VAL A 15 -31.96 -25.62 -49.78
C VAL A 15 -31.94 -24.65 -48.62
N PHE A 16 -32.56 -25.05 -47.51
CA PHE A 16 -32.29 -24.48 -46.19
C PHE A 16 -30.82 -24.82 -45.87
N PHE A 17 -29.90 -23.91 -46.23
CA PHE A 17 -28.61 -23.86 -45.57
C PHE A 17 -28.90 -23.41 -44.14
N LEU A 18 -29.12 -24.38 -43.26
CA LEU A 18 -28.86 -24.24 -41.83
C LEU A 18 -27.36 -24.01 -41.67
N GLY A 19 -26.92 -22.80 -42.01
CA GLY A 19 -25.68 -22.27 -41.52
C GLY A 19 -25.82 -22.17 -40.01
N ALA A 20 -25.38 -23.20 -39.30
CA ALA A 20 -24.95 -23.06 -37.93
C ALA A 20 -23.77 -22.09 -37.95
N GLY A 21 -24.08 -20.79 -37.96
CA GLY A 21 -23.13 -19.75 -37.67
C GLY A 21 -22.65 -20.03 -36.25
N ALA A 22 -21.47 -20.64 -36.13
CA ALA A 22 -20.68 -20.53 -34.93
C ALA A 22 -20.44 -19.03 -34.73
N TYR A 23 -21.31 -18.40 -33.95
CA TYR A 23 -21.06 -17.09 -33.36
C TYR A 23 -19.82 -17.30 -32.49
N ALA A 24 -18.64 -17.02 -33.05
CA ALA A 24 -17.49 -16.70 -32.24
C ALA A 24 -17.96 -15.57 -31.32
N ALA A 25 -18.02 -15.82 -30.02
CA ALA A 25 -18.43 -14.83 -29.04
C ALA A 25 -17.56 -13.59 -29.26
N GLN A 26 -18.16 -12.52 -29.77
CA GLN A 26 -17.43 -11.32 -30.08
C GLN A 26 -17.10 -10.64 -28.76
N ASP A 27 -15.82 -10.66 -28.40
CA ASP A 27 -15.34 -10.09 -27.14
C ASP A 27 -15.75 -8.62 -27.04
N LYS A 28 -16.35 -8.26 -25.90
CA LYS A 28 -17.01 -6.98 -25.71
C LYS A 28 -15.95 -5.90 -25.52
N ILE A 29 -15.98 -4.87 -26.36
CA ILE A 29 -15.14 -3.68 -26.17
C ILE A 29 -15.73 -2.86 -25.01
N VAL A 30 -14.92 -2.61 -23.98
CA VAL A 30 -15.28 -1.81 -22.80
C VAL A 30 -14.67 -0.41 -22.82
N ALA A 31 -13.54 -0.23 -23.52
CA ALA A 31 -12.99 1.09 -23.79
C ALA A 31 -12.13 1.11 -25.08
N ILE A 32 -11.94 2.31 -25.63
CA ILE A 32 -11.04 2.58 -26.76
C ILE A 32 -10.10 3.70 -26.35
N VAL A 33 -8.80 3.49 -26.51
CA VAL A 33 -7.72 4.43 -26.18
C VAL A 33 -6.84 4.64 -27.41
N ASN A 34 -7.03 5.75 -28.11
CA ASN A 34 -6.45 6.03 -29.40
C ASN A 34 -6.78 4.92 -30.42
N LYS A 35 -5.82 4.05 -30.75
CA LYS A 35 -5.99 2.92 -31.67
C LYS A 35 -6.14 1.58 -30.96
N ASP A 36 -5.94 1.55 -29.65
CA ASP A 36 -5.98 0.33 -28.85
C ASP A 36 -7.38 0.15 -28.25
N THR A 37 -7.90 -1.07 -28.33
CA THR A 37 -9.16 -1.46 -27.68
C THR A 37 -8.85 -2.15 -26.36
N ILE A 38 -9.67 -1.88 -25.34
CA ILE A 38 -9.73 -2.65 -24.10
C ILE A 38 -11.00 -3.49 -24.17
N THR A 39 -10.85 -4.80 -24.09
CA THR A 39 -11.98 -5.75 -24.12
C THR A 39 -12.35 -6.26 -22.72
N GLN A 40 -13.46 -7.00 -22.63
CA GLN A 40 -13.86 -7.64 -21.39
C GLN A 40 -12.84 -8.71 -20.98
N SER A 41 -12.32 -9.49 -21.92
CA SER A 41 -11.24 -10.45 -21.62
C SER A 41 -9.97 -9.76 -21.10
N ASP A 42 -9.57 -8.61 -21.67
CA ASP A 42 -8.44 -7.84 -21.14
C ASP A 42 -8.68 -7.44 -19.67
N ALA A 43 -9.91 -7.01 -19.34
CA ALA A 43 -10.27 -6.59 -18.00
C ALA A 43 -10.26 -7.77 -17.01
N ASP A 44 -10.79 -8.91 -17.44
CA ASP A 44 -10.81 -10.13 -16.64
C ASP A 44 -9.37 -10.62 -16.35
N ASP A 45 -8.49 -10.60 -17.36
CA ASP A 45 -7.09 -11.01 -17.22
C ASP A 45 -6.28 -10.04 -16.35
N TYR A 46 -6.49 -8.73 -16.53
CA TYR A 46 -5.90 -7.71 -15.64
C TYR A 46 -6.29 -7.96 -14.19
N LEU A 47 -7.58 -8.21 -13.93
CA LEU A 47 -8.10 -8.41 -12.59
C LEU A 47 -7.52 -9.67 -11.93
N LYS A 48 -7.31 -10.77 -12.67
CA LYS A 48 -6.66 -11.97 -12.13
C LYS A 48 -5.27 -11.68 -11.57
N VAL A 49 -4.47 -10.88 -12.27
CA VAL A 49 -3.12 -10.51 -11.80
C VAL A 49 -3.19 -9.60 -10.58
N VAL A 50 -4.14 -8.67 -10.55
CA VAL A 50 -4.38 -7.81 -9.36
C VAL A 50 -4.80 -8.65 -8.15
N ILE A 51 -5.72 -9.60 -8.33
CA ILE A 51 -6.16 -10.51 -7.26
C ILE A 51 -4.97 -11.31 -6.71
N LEU A 52 -4.10 -11.83 -7.58
CA LEU A 52 -2.89 -12.54 -7.16
C LEU A 52 -1.99 -11.68 -6.26
N GLN A 53 -1.85 -10.39 -6.56
CA GLN A 53 -1.05 -9.46 -5.76
C GLN A 53 -1.73 -9.11 -4.44
N LEU A 54 -3.05 -8.88 -4.45
CA LEU A 54 -3.82 -8.58 -3.24
C LEU A 54 -3.85 -9.78 -2.28
N SER A 55 -3.97 -11.01 -2.79
CA SER A 55 -3.99 -12.22 -1.96
C SER A 55 -2.68 -12.47 -1.21
N GLN A 56 -1.58 -11.81 -1.59
CA GLN A 56 -0.31 -11.86 -0.84
C GLN A 56 -0.33 -10.97 0.42
N ARG A 57 -1.28 -10.04 0.52
CA ARG A 57 -1.32 -9.01 1.57
C ARG A 57 -2.59 -9.04 2.41
N TYR A 58 -3.71 -9.48 1.83
CA TYR A 58 -5.03 -9.45 2.44
C TYR A 58 -5.67 -10.84 2.40
N THR A 59 -6.52 -11.12 3.39
CA THR A 59 -7.28 -12.37 3.50
C THR A 59 -8.72 -12.09 3.94
N GLY A 60 -9.63 -13.06 3.75
CA GLY A 60 -11.03 -12.95 4.17
C GLY A 60 -11.75 -11.70 3.62
N ASN A 61 -12.56 -11.06 4.45
CA ASN A 61 -13.38 -9.90 4.08
C ASN A 61 -12.54 -8.71 3.59
N ASP A 62 -11.32 -8.52 4.09
CA ASP A 62 -10.45 -7.42 3.64
C ASP A 62 -10.02 -7.59 2.19
N LEU A 63 -9.71 -8.83 1.79
CA LEU A 63 -9.40 -9.16 0.40
C LEU A 63 -10.61 -8.91 -0.50
N GLU A 64 -11.79 -9.35 -0.10
CA GLU A 64 -13.03 -9.15 -0.87
C GLU A 64 -13.33 -7.66 -1.08
N ASN A 65 -13.20 -6.85 -0.02
CA ASN A 65 -13.38 -5.40 -0.09
C ASN A 65 -12.38 -4.76 -1.05
N LYS A 66 -11.10 -5.15 -1.00
CA LYS A 66 -10.09 -4.63 -1.93
C LYS A 66 -10.35 -5.03 -3.37
N ILE A 67 -10.77 -6.27 -3.62
CA ILE A 67 -11.14 -6.71 -4.98
C ILE A 67 -12.32 -5.88 -5.51
N LYS A 68 -13.30 -5.55 -4.66
CA LYS A 68 -14.43 -4.70 -5.05
C LYS A 68 -13.98 -3.29 -5.42
N GLU A 69 -13.16 -2.64 -4.59
CA GLU A 69 -12.59 -1.32 -4.87
C GLU A 69 -11.82 -1.31 -6.20
N GLU A 70 -11.02 -2.35 -6.47
CA GLU A 70 -10.28 -2.50 -7.73
C GLU A 70 -11.19 -2.64 -8.94
N LYS A 71 -12.28 -3.43 -8.83
CA LYS A 71 -13.25 -3.62 -9.91
C LYS A 71 -13.94 -2.31 -10.31
N GLU A 72 -14.29 -1.48 -9.33
CA GLU A 72 -14.96 -0.19 -9.58
C GLU A 72 -14.10 0.78 -10.40
N GLN A 73 -12.77 0.67 -10.28
CA GLN A 73 -11.82 1.56 -10.96
C GLN A 73 -11.10 0.88 -12.14
N LEU A 74 -11.39 -0.39 -12.40
CA LEU A 74 -10.62 -1.24 -13.32
C LEU A 74 -10.47 -0.62 -14.71
N ILE A 75 -11.58 -0.23 -15.33
CA ILE A 75 -11.56 0.33 -16.70
C ILE A 75 -10.81 1.67 -16.75
N SER A 76 -10.96 2.51 -15.72
CA SER A 76 -10.21 3.77 -15.61
C SER A 76 -8.72 3.52 -15.52
N ARG A 77 -8.30 2.59 -14.64
CA ARG A 77 -6.88 2.24 -14.47
C ARG A 77 -6.28 1.63 -15.73
N MET A 78 -7.00 0.71 -16.38
CA MET A 78 -6.56 0.14 -17.65
C MET A 78 -6.42 1.20 -18.74
N THR A 79 -7.35 2.17 -18.78
CA THR A 79 -7.26 3.31 -19.71
C THR A 79 -6.01 4.14 -19.43
N GLU A 80 -5.73 4.45 -18.17
CA GLU A 80 -4.53 5.18 -17.75
C GLU A 80 -3.24 4.43 -18.08
N ASP A 81 -3.16 3.15 -17.73
CA ASP A 81 -2.02 2.26 -18.06
C ASP A 81 -1.76 2.27 -19.58
N ARG A 82 -2.80 2.15 -20.41
CA ARG A 82 -2.68 2.20 -21.88
C ARG A 82 -2.13 3.54 -22.36
N ILE A 83 -2.60 4.66 -21.81
CA ILE A 83 -2.11 6.00 -22.17
C ILE A 83 -0.62 6.15 -21.80
N ILE A 84 -0.23 5.70 -20.60
CA ILE A 84 1.15 5.76 -20.12
C ILE A 84 2.07 4.89 -20.98
N LEU A 85 1.66 3.66 -21.30
CA LEU A 85 2.42 2.73 -22.15
C LEU A 85 2.60 3.26 -23.57
N GLN A 86 1.57 3.90 -24.13
CA GLN A 86 1.66 4.54 -25.45
C GLN A 86 2.68 5.70 -25.44
N GLU A 87 2.71 6.51 -24.38
CA GLU A 87 3.71 7.58 -24.24
C GLU A 87 5.12 7.00 -24.10
N ALA A 88 5.29 5.93 -23.32
CA ALA A 88 6.57 5.23 -23.22
C ALA A 88 7.06 4.71 -24.58
N LYS A 89 6.16 4.07 -25.35
CA LYS A 89 6.44 3.58 -26.71
C LYS A 89 6.81 4.70 -27.66
N LYS A 90 6.11 5.84 -27.62
CA LYS A 90 6.40 7.03 -28.43
C LYS A 90 7.81 7.59 -28.14
N LYS A 91 8.29 7.46 -26.90
CA LYS A 91 9.64 7.86 -26.47
C LYS A 91 10.71 6.79 -26.68
N GLY A 92 10.35 5.63 -27.24
CA GLY A 92 11.27 4.52 -27.44
C GLY A 92 11.77 3.89 -26.14
N LEU A 93 11.00 3.99 -25.05
CA LEU A 93 11.32 3.36 -23.78
C LEU A 93 10.89 1.89 -23.79
N ALA A 94 11.71 1.04 -23.19
CA ALA A 94 11.48 -0.40 -23.09
C ALA A 94 11.90 -0.90 -21.70
N ALA A 95 11.29 -1.99 -21.24
CA ALA A 95 11.73 -2.64 -20.03
C ALA A 95 13.12 -3.25 -20.21
N ARG A 96 13.87 -3.29 -19.11
CA ARG A 96 15.10 -4.05 -19.01
C ARG A 96 14.78 -5.53 -18.74
N PRO A 97 15.13 -6.48 -19.64
CA PRO A 97 14.75 -7.89 -19.48
C PRO A 97 15.25 -8.52 -18.17
N ASP A 98 16.44 -8.12 -17.70
CA ASP A 98 17.01 -8.55 -16.42
C ASP A 98 16.13 -8.18 -15.22
N LYS A 99 15.46 -7.03 -15.27
CA LYS A 99 14.56 -6.57 -14.20
C LYS A 99 13.25 -7.33 -14.17
N VAL A 100 12.69 -7.64 -15.33
CA VAL A 100 11.48 -8.48 -15.44
C VAL A 100 11.76 -9.86 -14.88
N LYS A 101 12.86 -10.50 -15.34
CA LYS A 101 13.27 -11.82 -14.85
C LYS A 101 13.51 -11.82 -13.33
N SER A 102 14.28 -10.85 -12.82
CA SER A 102 14.54 -10.73 -11.38
C SER A 102 13.25 -10.60 -10.57
N ARG A 103 12.24 -9.89 -11.09
CA ARG A 103 10.95 -9.75 -10.41
C ARG A 103 10.15 -11.05 -10.39
N ILE A 104 10.22 -11.84 -11.45
CA ILE A 104 9.59 -13.18 -11.50
C ILE A 104 10.23 -14.10 -10.48
N GLU A 105 11.57 -14.13 -10.38
CA GLU A 105 12.28 -14.95 -9.40
C GLU A 105 11.90 -14.56 -7.95
N GLN A 106 11.72 -13.27 -7.67
CA GLN A 106 11.21 -12.83 -6.36
C GLN A 106 9.79 -13.31 -6.06
N LEU A 107 8.92 -13.36 -7.07
CA LEU A 107 7.57 -13.88 -6.89
C LEU A 107 7.59 -15.39 -6.69
N LYS A 108 8.44 -16.12 -7.43
CA LYS A 108 8.66 -17.57 -7.27
C LYS A 108 9.19 -17.93 -5.89
N ALA A 109 10.05 -17.10 -5.28
CA ALA A 109 10.62 -17.35 -3.97
C ALA A 109 9.60 -17.44 -2.82
N ASN A 110 8.37 -16.99 -3.04
CA ASN A 110 7.26 -17.14 -2.07
C ASN A 110 6.57 -18.52 -2.14
N TYR A 111 6.99 -19.38 -3.06
CA TYR A 111 6.44 -20.71 -3.29
C TYR A 111 7.49 -21.78 -3.00
N GLY A 112 7.07 -22.98 -2.61
CA GLY A 112 7.98 -24.08 -2.28
C GLY A 112 8.66 -24.68 -3.50
N SER A 113 8.07 -24.54 -4.69
CA SER A 113 8.66 -24.98 -5.96
C SER A 113 8.10 -24.22 -7.18
N GLU A 114 8.78 -24.35 -8.33
CA GLU A 114 8.27 -23.84 -9.61
C GLU A 114 6.95 -24.49 -10.01
N ILE A 115 6.77 -25.78 -9.71
CA ILE A 115 5.53 -26.51 -9.98
C ILE A 115 4.36 -25.92 -9.17
N GLU A 116 4.59 -25.60 -7.89
CA GLU A 116 3.59 -24.95 -7.04
C GLU A 116 3.24 -23.55 -7.53
N PHE A 117 4.24 -22.79 -7.97
CA PHE A 117 4.05 -21.46 -8.55
C PHE A 117 3.20 -21.52 -9.83
N GLU A 118 3.58 -22.36 -10.79
CA GLU A 118 2.83 -22.54 -12.04
C GLU A 118 1.43 -23.10 -11.78
N GLY A 119 1.28 -24.03 -10.83
CA GLY A 119 0.00 -24.54 -10.38
C GLY A 119 -0.90 -23.43 -9.84
N SER A 120 -0.35 -22.51 -9.04
CA SER A 120 -1.07 -21.38 -8.46
C SER A 120 -1.52 -20.36 -9.53
N LEU A 121 -0.72 -20.14 -10.57
CA LEU A 121 -1.10 -19.32 -11.71
C LEU A 121 -2.22 -19.98 -12.51
N LYS A 122 -2.10 -21.29 -12.78
CA LYS A 122 -3.09 -22.05 -13.54
C LYS A 122 -4.44 -22.12 -12.83
N GLU A 123 -4.46 -22.30 -11.51
CA GLU A 123 -5.69 -22.25 -10.70
C GLU A 123 -6.42 -20.91 -10.86
N LYS A 124 -5.66 -19.82 -11.03
CA LYS A 124 -6.20 -18.47 -11.25
C LYS A 124 -6.44 -18.15 -12.73
N GLY A 125 -6.23 -19.12 -13.64
CA GLY A 125 -6.42 -18.94 -15.08
C GLY A 125 -5.40 -18.00 -15.71
N LEU A 126 -4.15 -18.02 -15.22
CA LEU A 126 -3.01 -17.26 -15.73
C LEU A 126 -1.88 -18.20 -16.17
N THR A 127 -1.06 -17.72 -17.10
CA THR A 127 0.20 -18.33 -17.52
C THR A 127 1.40 -17.53 -17.01
N VAL A 128 2.59 -18.15 -17.05
CA VAL A 128 3.85 -17.43 -16.80
C VAL A 128 4.03 -16.28 -17.79
N LYS A 129 3.56 -16.46 -19.03
CA LYS A 129 3.64 -15.45 -20.08
C LYS A 129 2.79 -14.22 -19.77
N ASP A 130 1.57 -14.41 -19.27
CA ASP A 130 0.69 -13.29 -18.87
C ASP A 130 1.34 -12.46 -17.75
N LEU A 131 1.98 -13.14 -16.79
CA LEU A 131 2.72 -12.47 -15.72
C LEU A 131 3.95 -11.73 -16.26
N GLU A 132 4.73 -12.36 -17.14
CA GLU A 132 5.89 -11.74 -17.81
C GLU A 132 5.50 -10.45 -18.52
N ASP A 133 4.43 -10.49 -19.31
CA ASP A 133 3.94 -9.35 -20.08
C ASP A 133 3.46 -8.23 -19.15
N LYS A 134 2.72 -8.56 -18.09
CA LYS A 134 2.28 -7.54 -17.13
C LYS A 134 3.46 -6.92 -16.36
N LEU A 135 4.45 -7.71 -15.99
CA LEU A 135 5.66 -7.20 -15.34
C LEU A 135 6.49 -6.34 -16.29
N ASN A 136 6.59 -6.71 -17.56
CA ASN A 136 7.22 -5.91 -18.58
C ASN A 136 6.53 -4.53 -18.70
N ASP A 137 5.21 -4.50 -18.81
CA ASP A 137 4.42 -3.27 -18.84
C ASP A 137 4.66 -2.41 -17.58
N GLN A 138 4.65 -3.01 -16.39
CA GLN A 138 4.94 -2.30 -15.14
C GLN A 138 6.34 -1.67 -15.13
N MET A 139 7.34 -2.35 -15.69
CA MET A 139 8.71 -1.81 -15.77
C MET A 139 8.81 -0.67 -16.79
N ILE A 140 8.12 -0.76 -17.93
CA ILE A 140 8.02 0.33 -18.92
C ILE A 140 7.35 1.56 -18.30
N MET A 141 6.21 1.36 -17.63
CA MET A 141 5.47 2.43 -16.96
C MET A 141 6.33 3.10 -15.88
N ARG A 142 7.05 2.31 -15.08
CA ARG A 142 7.99 2.85 -14.08
C ARG A 142 9.06 3.72 -14.73
N GLU A 143 9.67 3.26 -15.82
CA GLU A 143 10.73 4.01 -16.50
C GLU A 143 10.22 5.35 -17.08
N VAL A 144 9.04 5.35 -17.70
CA VAL A 144 8.48 6.61 -18.24
C VAL A 144 8.07 7.56 -17.12
N ILE A 145 7.48 7.07 -16.03
CA ILE A 145 7.13 7.90 -14.87
C ILE A 145 8.39 8.47 -14.22
N GLU A 146 9.45 7.65 -14.11
CA GLU A 146 10.74 8.10 -13.59
C GLU A 146 11.28 9.28 -14.41
N ARG A 147 11.35 9.13 -15.73
CA ARG A 147 11.91 10.15 -16.62
C ARG A 147 11.02 11.38 -16.78
N GLU A 148 9.70 11.19 -16.85
CA GLU A 148 8.76 12.25 -17.19
C GLU A 148 8.22 13.00 -15.98
N VAL A 149 8.21 12.36 -14.81
CA VAL A 149 7.69 12.90 -13.56
C VAL A 149 8.79 12.99 -12.53
N ARG A 150 9.33 11.86 -12.04
CA ARG A 150 10.21 11.82 -10.85
C ARG A 150 11.47 12.68 -11.03
N MET A 151 12.20 12.51 -12.12
CA MET A 151 13.43 13.25 -12.40
C MET A 151 13.22 14.76 -12.58
N LYS A 152 11.98 15.19 -12.82
CA LYS A 152 11.63 16.61 -12.97
C LYS A 152 11.15 17.23 -11.66
N VAL A 153 11.00 16.45 -10.59
CA VAL A 153 10.67 16.96 -9.26
C VAL A 153 11.94 17.50 -8.62
N VAL A 154 11.92 18.79 -8.28
CA VAL A 154 13.02 19.47 -7.59
C VAL A 154 12.49 20.02 -6.26
N VAL A 155 13.15 19.67 -5.17
CA VAL A 155 12.94 20.26 -3.84
C VAL A 155 14.21 21.02 -3.48
N SER A 156 14.09 22.34 -3.35
CA SER A 156 15.22 23.20 -3.02
C SER A 156 15.48 23.24 -1.50
N PRO A 157 16.73 23.50 -1.06
CA PRO A 157 17.03 23.71 0.35
C PRO A 157 16.23 24.85 1.00
N GLU A 158 15.88 25.88 0.21
CA GLU A 158 15.07 27.00 0.66
C GLU A 158 13.65 26.55 1.01
N GLU A 159 13.05 25.66 0.22
CA GLU A 159 11.72 25.12 0.51
C GLU A 159 11.70 24.27 1.78
N VAL A 160 12.73 23.45 1.98
CA VAL A 160 12.88 22.66 3.21
C VAL A 160 12.98 23.59 4.42
N THR A 161 13.80 24.65 4.32
CA THR A 161 13.98 25.63 5.40
C THR A 161 12.68 26.40 5.66
N LYS A 162 11.99 26.87 4.62
CA LYS A 162 10.71 27.56 4.74
C LYS A 162 9.64 26.68 5.38
N PHE A 163 9.56 25.41 4.97
CA PHE A 163 8.63 24.46 5.57
C PHE A 163 8.93 24.25 7.05
N TYR A 164 10.21 24.09 7.41
CA TYR A 164 10.62 23.94 8.80
C TYR A 164 10.24 25.16 9.64
N GLU A 165 10.63 26.37 9.22
CA GLU A 165 10.35 27.59 9.99
C GLU A 165 8.85 27.86 10.12
N LYS A 166 8.06 27.59 9.07
CA LYS A 166 6.60 27.74 9.10
C LYS A 166 5.91 26.74 10.07
N ASN A 167 6.47 25.55 10.24
CA ASN A 167 5.84 24.46 11.01
C ASN A 167 6.63 24.10 12.29
N LYS A 168 7.57 24.95 12.70
CA LYS A 168 8.56 24.70 13.76
C LYS A 168 7.92 24.27 15.07
N GLU A 169 6.92 25.02 15.50
CA GLU A 169 6.25 24.80 16.79
C GLU A 169 5.20 23.70 16.74
N SER A 170 4.56 23.48 15.59
CA SER A 170 3.44 22.55 15.45
C SER A 170 3.88 21.12 15.14
N LEU A 171 4.91 20.94 14.30
CA LEU A 171 5.33 19.62 13.82
C LEU A 171 6.66 19.15 14.41
N PHE A 172 7.50 20.08 14.88
CA PHE A 172 8.86 19.77 15.33
C PHE A 172 9.08 20.02 16.82
N LEU A 173 8.05 20.38 17.57
CA LEU A 173 8.09 20.37 19.03
C LEU A 173 8.02 18.92 19.51
N GLU A 174 9.13 18.45 20.08
CA GLU A 174 9.18 17.26 20.90
C GLU A 174 8.80 17.69 22.33
N PRO A 175 7.63 17.27 22.83
CA PRO A 175 7.18 17.69 24.15
C PRO A 175 7.94 16.96 25.25
N GLU A 176 7.71 17.39 26.48
CA GLU A 176 8.27 16.74 27.66
C GLU A 176 7.85 15.26 27.72
N SER A 177 8.83 14.37 27.90
CA SER A 177 8.58 12.94 28.07
C SER A 177 9.50 12.32 29.11
N ARG A 178 9.15 11.10 29.52
CA ARG A 178 9.87 10.31 30.52
C ARG A 178 10.01 8.88 30.02
N THR A 179 11.23 8.34 30.04
CA THR A 179 11.46 6.91 29.88
C THR A 179 11.32 6.26 31.25
N LEU A 180 10.38 5.33 31.40
CA LEU A 180 10.01 4.75 32.69
C LEU A 180 10.05 3.23 32.65
N ASP A 181 10.38 2.62 33.78
CA ASP A 181 9.86 1.29 34.11
C ASP A 181 8.54 1.46 34.86
N SER A 182 7.56 0.61 34.57
CA SER A 182 6.25 0.64 35.21
C SER A 182 5.84 -0.75 35.68
N LEU A 183 5.24 -0.80 36.87
CA LEU A 183 4.55 -1.97 37.40
C LEU A 183 3.09 -1.65 37.56
N TYR A 184 2.23 -2.59 37.17
CA TYR A 184 0.79 -2.47 37.30
C TYR A 184 0.20 -3.65 38.07
N LEU A 185 -0.53 -3.34 39.12
CA LEU A 185 -1.28 -4.29 39.94
C LEU A 185 -2.78 -4.03 39.80
N GLU A 186 -3.56 -5.08 39.57
CA GLU A 186 -5.01 -5.01 39.55
C GLU A 186 -5.59 -4.84 40.97
N ASP A 187 -4.94 -5.44 41.97
CA ASP A 187 -5.34 -5.38 43.38
C ASP A 187 -4.18 -5.01 44.33
N GLU A 188 -4.50 -4.54 45.53
CA GLU A 188 -3.52 -4.04 46.51
C GLU A 188 -2.88 -5.12 47.40
N SER A 189 -3.23 -6.41 47.23
CA SER A 189 -2.86 -7.45 48.20
C SER A 189 -1.36 -7.71 48.34
N SER A 190 -0.59 -7.46 47.27
CA SER A 190 0.87 -7.59 47.26
C SER A 190 1.62 -6.27 47.33
N LEU A 191 0.91 -5.14 47.48
CA LEU A 191 1.48 -3.80 47.33
C LEU A 191 2.56 -3.49 48.37
N ASP A 192 2.33 -3.86 49.63
CA ASP A 192 3.27 -3.60 50.72
C ASP A 192 4.59 -4.34 50.49
N LYS A 193 4.52 -5.64 50.17
CA LYS A 193 5.70 -6.48 49.88
C LYS A 193 6.43 -6.05 48.62
N LEU A 194 5.67 -5.63 47.60
CA LEU A 194 6.26 -5.09 46.38
C LEU A 194 7.02 -3.80 46.68
N SER A 195 6.44 -2.90 47.49
CA SER A 195 7.10 -1.65 47.87
C SER A 195 8.38 -1.92 48.66
N GLU A 196 8.36 -2.86 49.61
CA GLU A 196 9.57 -3.30 50.34
C GLU A 196 10.67 -3.85 49.43
N ASP A 197 10.30 -4.70 48.45
CA ASP A 197 11.26 -5.24 47.46
C ASP A 197 11.91 -4.11 46.64
N LEU A 198 11.11 -3.15 46.19
CA LEU A 198 11.60 -2.02 45.39
C LEU A 198 12.48 -1.07 46.23
N GLU A 199 12.12 -0.79 47.48
CA GLU A 199 12.94 -0.01 48.42
C GLU A 199 14.27 -0.70 48.72
N SER A 200 14.28 -2.04 48.73
CA SER A 200 15.49 -2.85 48.88
C SER A 200 16.37 -2.90 47.63
N GLY A 201 15.93 -2.28 46.52
CA GLY A 201 16.67 -2.20 45.26
C GLY A 201 16.48 -3.40 44.32
N VAL A 202 15.43 -4.21 44.51
CA VAL A 202 15.08 -5.29 43.57
C VAL A 202 14.73 -4.68 42.21
N ASP A 203 15.22 -5.30 41.13
CA ASP A 203 14.92 -4.86 39.76
C ASP A 203 13.42 -4.96 39.45
N PHE A 204 12.88 -3.99 38.70
CA PHE A 204 11.45 -3.91 38.40
C PHE A 204 10.94 -5.17 37.69
N LYS A 205 11.71 -5.74 36.76
CA LYS A 205 11.29 -6.94 36.02
C LYS A 205 11.29 -8.17 36.94
N GLU A 206 12.22 -8.25 37.88
CA GLU A 206 12.24 -9.32 38.87
C GLU A 206 11.09 -9.18 39.87
N ALA A 207 10.87 -7.97 40.40
CA ALA A 207 9.74 -7.66 41.28
C ALA A 207 8.40 -7.99 40.61
N ALA A 208 8.27 -7.69 39.32
CA ALA A 208 7.09 -8.05 38.52
C ALA A 208 6.80 -9.55 38.54
N GLN A 209 7.84 -10.37 38.39
CA GLN A 209 7.71 -11.83 38.41
C GLN A 209 7.35 -12.36 39.80
N ARG A 210 7.99 -11.84 40.85
CA ARG A 210 7.74 -12.25 42.24
C ARG A 210 6.31 -11.95 42.69
N HIS A 211 5.82 -10.76 42.35
CA HIS A 211 4.51 -10.26 42.78
C HIS A 211 3.40 -10.47 41.74
N ARG A 212 3.72 -11.14 40.63
CA ARG A 212 2.80 -11.45 39.52
C ARG A 212 2.08 -10.22 38.97
N CYS A 213 2.79 -9.10 38.85
CA CYS A 213 2.28 -7.87 38.28
C CYS A 213 2.81 -7.64 36.85
N ALA A 214 2.13 -6.78 36.09
CA ALA A 214 2.56 -6.47 34.73
C ALA A 214 3.73 -5.49 34.75
N TYR A 215 4.71 -5.70 33.88
CA TYR A 215 5.88 -4.84 33.69
C TYR A 215 5.93 -4.28 32.27
N ALA A 216 6.20 -2.99 32.15
CA ALA A 216 6.47 -2.35 30.86
C ALA A 216 7.57 -1.29 30.99
N ARG A 217 8.35 -1.11 29.91
CA ARG A 217 9.32 -0.04 29.76
C ARG A 217 8.97 0.78 28.54
N ASP A 218 8.58 2.03 28.77
CA ASP A 218 8.07 2.92 27.71
C ASP A 218 8.59 4.35 27.87
N THR A 219 8.60 5.10 26.76
CA THR A 219 8.80 6.56 26.78
C THR A 219 7.45 7.22 26.59
N ILE A 220 6.97 7.90 27.63
CA ILE A 220 5.61 8.43 27.69
C ILE A 220 5.64 9.95 27.79
N ARG A 221 4.79 10.62 27.02
CA ARG A 221 4.62 12.08 27.06
C ARG A 221 3.69 12.49 28.18
N ARG A 222 3.81 13.75 28.63
CA ARG A 222 2.96 14.27 29.71
C ARG A 222 1.47 14.19 29.37
N ASP A 223 1.11 14.50 28.13
CA ASP A 223 -0.27 14.52 27.64
C ASP A 223 -0.90 13.13 27.44
N GLU A 224 -0.12 12.05 27.54
CA GLU A 224 -0.59 10.66 27.45
C GLU A 224 -0.99 10.07 28.81
N LEU A 225 -0.60 10.73 29.91
CA LEU A 225 -0.89 10.27 31.27
C LEU A 225 -2.13 10.95 31.86
N SER A 226 -2.83 10.26 32.77
CA SER A 226 -3.89 10.89 33.57
C SER A 226 -3.29 11.93 34.54
N LEU A 227 -4.06 12.97 34.89
CA LEU A 227 -3.59 14.04 35.77
C LEU A 227 -2.99 13.52 37.09
N ALA A 228 -3.60 12.48 37.68
CA ALA A 228 -3.12 11.86 38.92
C ALA A 228 -1.72 11.21 38.77
N VAL A 229 -1.41 10.67 37.59
CA VAL A 229 -0.12 10.04 37.31
C VAL A 229 0.91 11.09 36.87
N GLN A 230 0.50 12.12 36.14
CA GLN A 230 1.39 13.17 35.63
C GLN A 230 2.19 13.84 36.75
N GLU A 231 1.54 14.27 37.83
CA GLU A 231 2.22 14.98 38.92
C GLU A 231 3.31 14.11 39.55
N SER A 232 2.99 12.86 39.83
CA SER A 232 3.91 11.91 40.46
C SER A 232 5.07 11.53 39.55
N VAL A 233 4.80 11.22 38.27
CA VAL A 233 5.81 10.75 37.31
C VAL A 233 6.77 11.86 36.92
N PHE A 234 6.26 13.08 36.69
CA PHE A 234 7.11 14.17 36.19
C PHE A 234 7.86 14.91 37.30
N SER A 235 7.53 14.68 38.57
CA SER A 235 8.32 15.14 39.72
C SER A 235 9.49 14.23 40.09
N LEU A 236 9.56 13.01 39.52
CA LEU A 236 10.64 12.06 39.82
C LEU A 236 12.01 12.57 39.33
N SER A 237 13.02 12.27 40.13
CA SER A 237 14.43 12.33 39.74
C SER A 237 14.83 11.06 38.99
N VAL A 238 15.87 11.13 38.16
CA VAL A 238 16.38 9.94 37.46
C VAL A 238 16.80 8.86 38.46
N ASN A 239 16.35 7.62 38.21
CA ASN A 239 16.40 6.43 39.06
C ASN A 239 15.50 6.42 40.29
N GLU A 240 14.70 7.46 40.52
CA GLU A 240 13.73 7.50 41.63
C GLU A 240 12.53 6.59 41.33
N VAL A 241 12.05 5.90 42.38
CA VAL A 241 10.84 5.08 42.37
C VAL A 241 9.69 5.88 42.96
N SER A 242 8.56 5.95 42.27
CA SER A 242 7.36 6.64 42.75
C SER A 242 6.73 5.90 43.92
N LYS A 243 5.94 6.63 44.70
CA LYS A 243 4.95 5.99 45.57
C LYS A 243 3.91 5.25 44.74
N PRO A 244 3.18 4.27 45.30
CA PRO A 244 2.03 3.67 44.65
C PRO A 244 0.96 4.70 44.27
N ILE A 245 0.58 4.71 42.99
CA ILE A 245 -0.41 5.62 42.44
C ILE A 245 -1.68 4.83 42.14
N LYS A 246 -2.74 5.11 42.90
CA LYS A 246 -4.05 4.48 42.69
C LYS A 246 -4.77 5.14 41.52
N THR A 247 -5.27 4.32 40.61
CA THR A 247 -6.09 4.71 39.47
C THR A 247 -7.42 3.96 39.51
N ASP A 248 -8.32 4.30 38.60
CA ASP A 248 -9.59 3.59 38.39
C ASP A 248 -9.41 2.12 37.95
N LYS A 249 -8.27 1.79 37.34
CA LYS A 249 -7.97 0.46 36.82
C LYS A 249 -7.18 -0.42 37.78
N GLY A 250 -6.36 0.19 38.63
CA GLY A 250 -5.45 -0.50 39.54
C GLY A 250 -4.38 0.42 40.09
N VAL A 251 -3.29 -0.15 40.57
CA VAL A 251 -2.17 0.58 41.18
C VAL A 251 -0.95 0.53 40.27
N TYR A 252 -0.35 1.70 40.04
CA TYR A 252 0.89 1.82 39.32
C TYR A 252 2.05 2.21 40.24
N ILE A 253 3.23 1.67 39.96
CA ILE A 253 4.51 2.14 40.50
C ILE A 253 5.44 2.39 39.33
N PHE A 254 6.11 3.53 39.33
CA PHE A 254 7.01 3.94 38.25
C PHE A 254 8.44 4.10 38.75
N LYS A 255 9.42 3.84 37.90
CA LYS A 255 10.80 4.27 38.10
C LYS A 255 11.22 5.10 36.91
N LEU A 256 11.76 6.28 37.17
CA LEU A 256 12.27 7.13 36.11
C LEU A 256 13.64 6.65 35.65
N LEU A 257 13.81 6.38 34.36
CA LEU A 257 15.09 6.04 33.76
C LEU A 257 15.73 7.24 33.08
N GLU A 258 14.96 8.00 32.30
CA GLU A 258 15.46 9.18 31.58
C GLU A 258 14.39 10.27 31.51
N ALA A 259 14.82 11.52 31.71
CA ALA A 259 13.97 12.69 31.55
C ALA A 259 14.33 13.46 30.28
N HIS A 260 13.36 13.59 29.37
CA HIS A 260 13.51 14.35 28.13
C HIS A 260 12.78 15.68 28.27
N GLN A 261 13.54 16.78 28.18
CA GLN A 261 12.98 18.12 28.21
C GLN A 261 12.34 18.48 26.87
N PRO A 262 11.30 19.34 26.85
CA PRO A 262 10.75 19.84 25.60
C PRO A 262 11.85 20.48 24.76
N ARG A 263 11.91 20.12 23.48
CA ARG A 263 12.82 20.76 22.54
C ARG A 263 12.18 20.87 21.19
N ILE A 264 12.61 21.87 20.44
CA ILE A 264 12.35 21.90 19.00
C ILE A 264 13.41 21.04 18.34
N LYS A 265 12.97 19.98 17.64
CA LYS A 265 13.85 19.15 16.81
C LYS A 265 14.54 20.06 15.78
N PRO A 266 15.88 20.12 15.75
CA PRO A 266 16.59 21.05 14.87
C PRO A 266 16.40 20.67 13.40
N LEU A 267 16.51 21.67 12.51
CA LEU A 267 16.40 21.45 11.06
C LEU A 267 17.34 20.36 10.56
N SER A 268 18.56 20.25 11.10
CA SER A 268 19.51 19.19 10.72
C SER A 268 18.98 17.78 10.93
N GLU A 269 18.16 17.56 11.97
CA GLU A 269 17.54 16.26 12.25
C GLU A 269 16.22 16.07 11.47
N ALA A 270 15.50 17.15 11.16
CA ALA A 270 14.22 17.10 10.45
C ALA A 270 14.37 17.12 8.91
N HIS A 271 15.52 17.57 8.40
CA HIS A 271 15.75 17.90 6.99
C HIS A 271 15.32 16.80 6.03
N GLN A 272 15.77 15.56 6.24
CA GLN A 272 15.46 14.46 5.32
C GLN A 272 13.96 14.11 5.31
N GLY A 273 13.32 14.18 6.47
CA GLY A 273 11.88 13.93 6.59
C GLY A 273 11.07 14.99 5.84
N ILE A 274 11.43 16.26 5.99
CA ILE A 274 10.80 17.37 5.27
C ILE A 274 11.04 17.25 3.77
N PHE A 275 12.28 16.98 3.35
CA PHE A 275 12.61 16.79 1.95
C PHE A 275 11.76 15.68 1.32
N ASN A 276 11.68 14.52 1.97
CA ASN A 276 10.88 13.39 1.49
C ASN A 276 9.39 13.75 1.38
N TYR A 277 8.85 14.42 2.40
CA TYR A 277 7.46 14.88 2.39
C TYR A 277 7.19 15.82 1.21
N LEU A 278 7.99 16.87 1.06
CA LEU A 278 7.85 17.85 -0.04
C LEU A 278 8.07 17.20 -1.41
N PHE A 279 8.98 16.23 -1.49
CA PHE A 279 9.24 15.49 -2.70
C PHE A 279 8.02 14.67 -3.12
N GLU A 280 7.45 13.89 -2.20
CA GLU A 280 6.26 13.06 -2.48
C GLU A 280 5.03 13.92 -2.80
N GLU A 281 4.84 15.06 -2.11
CA GLU A 281 3.77 16.02 -2.43
C GLU A 281 3.90 16.55 -3.86
N LYS A 282 5.09 17.04 -4.23
CA LYS A 282 5.37 17.54 -5.58
C LYS A 282 5.32 16.45 -6.64
N PHE A 283 5.79 15.25 -6.33
CA PHE A 283 5.71 14.09 -7.21
C PHE A 283 4.25 13.75 -7.51
N ALA A 284 3.40 13.68 -6.49
CA ALA A 284 1.97 13.41 -6.67
C ALA A 284 1.29 14.49 -7.52
N ALA A 285 1.56 15.78 -7.25
CA ALA A 285 1.03 16.89 -8.05
C ALA A 285 1.49 16.81 -9.52
N ARG A 286 2.79 16.58 -9.74
CA ARG A 286 3.36 16.47 -11.10
C ARG A 286 2.85 15.25 -11.86
N MET A 287 2.65 14.13 -11.17
CA MET A 287 2.09 12.90 -11.73
C MET A 287 0.66 13.14 -12.22
N LEU A 288 -0.16 13.80 -11.40
CA LEU A 288 -1.53 14.15 -11.74
C LEU A 288 -1.57 15.07 -12.97
N GLU A 289 -0.81 16.17 -12.95
CA GLU A 289 -0.70 17.10 -14.09
C GLU A 289 -0.24 16.38 -15.37
N TRP A 290 0.79 15.52 -15.27
CA TRP A 290 1.31 14.77 -16.41
C TRP A 290 0.26 13.80 -16.97
N LEU A 291 -0.48 13.10 -16.12
CA LEU A 291 -1.53 12.19 -16.55
C LEU A 291 -2.72 12.94 -17.19
N GLU A 292 -3.11 14.09 -16.65
CA GLU A 292 -4.13 14.96 -17.25
C GLU A 292 -3.70 15.46 -18.64
N ASP A 293 -2.45 15.88 -18.78
CA ASP A 293 -1.85 16.29 -20.06
C ASP A 293 -1.88 15.16 -21.11
N LEU A 294 -1.63 13.92 -20.68
CA LEU A 294 -1.70 12.76 -21.57
C LEU A 294 -3.14 12.44 -21.96
N LYS A 295 -4.07 12.45 -20.98
CA LYS A 295 -5.50 12.22 -21.22
C LYS A 295 -6.08 13.27 -22.17
N ALA A 296 -5.72 14.54 -22.03
CA ALA A 296 -6.18 15.62 -22.89
C ALA A 296 -5.75 15.46 -24.36
N LYS A 297 -4.66 14.72 -24.62
CA LYS A 297 -4.13 14.43 -25.96
C LYS A 297 -4.60 13.08 -26.51
N ALA A 298 -5.26 12.27 -25.70
CA ALA A 298 -5.72 10.94 -26.06
C ALA A 298 -7.19 10.94 -26.50
N TYR A 299 -7.51 10.13 -27.51
CA TYR A 299 -8.90 9.79 -27.83
C TYR A 299 -9.36 8.66 -26.91
N ILE A 300 -10.33 8.93 -26.02
CA ILE A 300 -10.83 7.97 -25.04
C ILE A 300 -12.34 7.81 -25.21
N VAL A 301 -12.81 6.58 -25.39
CA VAL A 301 -14.23 6.24 -25.40
C VAL A 301 -14.47 5.04 -24.50
N VAL A 302 -15.15 5.26 -23.37
CA VAL A 302 -15.64 4.18 -22.49
C VAL A 302 -17.03 3.75 -22.95
N LYS A 303 -17.30 2.44 -22.96
CA LYS A 303 -18.54 1.82 -23.47
C LYS A 303 -19.44 1.28 -22.39
#